data_AF-A0AGI3-F1
#
_entry.id   AF-A0AGI3-F1
#
_cell.length_a   1.000
_cell.length_b   1.000
_cell.length_c   1.000
_cell.angle_alpha   90.00
_cell.angle_beta   90.00
_cell.angle_gamma   90.00
#
_symmetry.space_group_name_H-M   'P 1'
#
loop_
_entity.id
_entity.type
_entity.pdbx_description
1 polymer ?
#
loop_
_entity_poly.entity_id
_entity_poly.type
_entity_poly.pdbx_seq_one_letter_code
_entity_poly.pdbx_strand_id
1 'polypeptide(L)'
;MNPRKSEFVLTLIAGITGIIAGITGIAGGGLLAAFSGSEELSNAASLTTADSEALAAAGGLTVVFSVIALVVGIALIIFAVLIKRNAKLFGILTLVAGVGGFLLVGLLWIVPGILAIIAGIMCLARKVPTFE
;
A
#
# COMPACT_ATOMS: atom_id res chain seq x y z
N MET A 1 -1.40 -30.96 4.60
CA MET A 1 -0.82 -29.64 4.24
C MET A 1 -1.98 -28.68 3.92
N ASN A 2 -2.10 -27.52 4.58
CA ASN A 2 -3.25 -26.62 4.36
C ASN A 2 -3.27 -26.16 2.87
N PRO A 3 -4.34 -26.40 2.09
CA PRO A 3 -4.29 -26.18 0.65
C PRO A 3 -4.01 -24.72 0.31
N ARG A 4 -4.45 -23.74 1.12
CA ARG A 4 -4.37 -22.29 0.85
C ARG A 4 -3.16 -21.55 1.49
N LYS A 5 -2.03 -22.21 1.72
CA LYS A 5 -0.85 -21.56 2.33
C LYS A 5 -0.25 -20.45 1.44
N SER A 6 -0.22 -20.66 0.12
CA SER A 6 0.35 -19.68 -0.81
C SER A 6 -0.47 -18.37 -0.83
N GLU A 7 -1.79 -18.47 -0.90
CA GLU A 7 -2.72 -17.32 -0.85
C GLU A 7 -2.53 -16.53 0.45
N PHE A 8 -2.45 -17.22 1.59
CA PHE A 8 -2.18 -16.60 2.88
C PHE A 8 -0.85 -15.85 2.90
N VAL A 9 0.24 -16.49 2.45
CA VAL A 9 1.58 -15.91 2.48
C VAL A 9 1.68 -14.71 1.54
N LEU A 10 1.12 -14.79 0.33
CA LEU A 10 1.15 -13.67 -0.61
C LEU A 10 0.38 -12.46 -0.09
N THR A 11 -0.81 -12.65 0.47
CA THR A 11 -1.58 -11.56 1.08
C THR A 11 -0.87 -10.99 2.30
N LEU A 12 -0.20 -11.83 3.10
CA LEU A 12 0.56 -11.38 4.27
C LEU A 12 1.77 -10.54 3.85
N ILE A 13 2.53 -10.98 2.84
CA ILE A 13 3.68 -10.21 2.32
C ILE A 13 3.19 -8.88 1.71
N ALA A 14 2.08 -8.89 0.97
CA ALA A 14 1.45 -7.68 0.45
C ALA A 14 1.07 -6.70 1.59
N GLY A 15 0.51 -7.19 2.70
CA GLY A 15 0.21 -6.36 3.86
C GLY A 15 1.44 -5.78 4.54
N ILE A 16 2.47 -6.60 4.78
CA ILE A 16 3.74 -6.14 5.41
C ILE A 16 4.43 -5.09 4.54
N THR A 17 4.57 -5.36 3.24
CA THR A 17 5.15 -4.40 2.30
C THR A 17 4.30 -3.13 2.15
N GLY A 18 2.97 -3.23 2.28
CA GLY A 18 2.07 -2.08 2.32
C GLY A 18 2.27 -1.20 3.56
N ILE A 19 2.51 -1.80 4.73
CA ILE A 19 2.86 -1.06 5.94
C ILE A 19 4.20 -0.34 5.78
N ILE A 20 5.21 -1.03 5.25
CA ILE A 20 6.54 -0.43 4.99
C ILE A 20 6.40 0.75 4.02
N ALA A 21 5.62 0.60 2.95
CA ALA A 21 5.33 1.68 2.02
C ALA A 21 4.62 2.85 2.72
N GLY A 22 3.60 2.59 3.54
CA GLY A 22 2.90 3.62 4.31
C GLY A 22 3.83 4.40 5.25
N ILE A 23 4.68 3.71 6.02
CA ILE A 23 5.67 4.36 6.90
C ILE A 23 6.67 5.19 6.09
N THR A 24 7.17 4.64 4.98
CA THR A 24 8.13 5.33 4.11
C THR A 24 7.51 6.58 3.49
N GLY A 25 6.23 6.52 3.11
CA GLY A 25 5.51 7.67 2.56
C GLY A 25 5.22 8.74 3.60
N ILE A 26 4.92 8.37 4.85
CA ILE A 26 4.80 9.32 5.97
C ILE A 26 6.14 9.99 6.25
N ALA A 27 7.22 9.21 6.35
CA ALA A 27 8.56 9.74 6.61
C ALA A 27 9.03 10.63 5.45
N GLY A 28 8.89 10.17 4.21
CA GLY A 28 9.30 10.92 3.01
C GLY A 28 8.48 12.18 2.80
N GLY A 29 7.14 12.10 2.89
CA GLY A 29 6.25 13.26 2.75
C GLY A 29 6.42 14.28 3.87
N GLY A 30 6.57 13.81 5.11
CA GLY A 30 6.82 14.67 6.27
C GLY A 30 8.17 15.37 6.22
N LEU A 31 9.21 14.65 5.76
CA LEU A 31 10.55 15.21 5.54
C LEU A 31 10.54 16.25 4.43
N LEU A 32 9.87 15.96 3.31
CA LEU A 32 9.72 16.88 2.19
C LEU A 32 9.01 18.16 2.62
N ALA A 33 7.91 18.04 3.38
CA ALA A 33 7.18 19.19 3.92
C ALA A 33 8.03 20.01 4.90
N ALA A 34 8.78 19.36 5.79
CA ALA A 34 9.65 20.03 6.75
C ALA A 34 10.81 20.78 6.07
N PHE A 35 11.44 20.18 5.07
CA PHE A 35 12.56 20.79 4.35
C PHE A 35 12.14 21.90 3.38
N SER A 36 10.91 21.83 2.84
CA SER A 36 10.37 22.88 1.96
C SER A 36 10.18 24.23 2.67
N GLY A 37 10.12 24.24 4.01
CA GLY A 37 10.08 25.47 4.81
C GLY A 37 11.45 26.03 5.23
N SER A 38 12.56 25.40 4.82
CA SER A 38 13.90 25.84 5.21
C SER A 38 14.52 26.80 4.18
N GLU A 39 14.88 28.01 4.62
CA GLU A 39 15.48 29.04 3.75
C GLU A 39 16.87 28.66 3.24
N GLU A 40 17.62 27.82 3.96
CA GLU A 40 18.92 27.31 3.49
C GLU A 40 18.78 26.39 2.27
N LEU A 41 17.76 25.52 2.27
CA LEU A 41 17.56 24.58 1.16
C LEU A 41 16.98 25.26 -0.07
N SER A 42 16.05 26.22 0.11
CA SER A 42 15.48 26.96 -1.02
C SER A 42 16.55 27.79 -1.74
N ASN A 43 17.44 28.42 -0.99
CA ASN A 43 18.58 29.17 -1.55
C ASN A 43 19.62 28.25 -2.19
N ALA A 44 19.94 27.10 -1.58
CA ALA A 44 20.89 26.13 -2.14
C ALA A 44 20.38 25.42 -3.41
N ALA A 45 19.08 25.18 -3.50
CA ALA A 45 18.43 24.52 -4.64
C ALA A 45 17.90 25.50 -5.70
N SER A 46 18.11 26.81 -5.53
CA SER A 46 17.56 27.88 -6.39
C SER A 46 16.05 27.77 -6.63
N LEU A 47 15.32 27.29 -5.61
CA LEU A 47 13.87 27.11 -5.68
C LEU A 47 13.18 28.46 -5.52
N THR A 48 12.19 28.73 -6.36
CA THR A 48 11.35 29.92 -6.19
C THR A 48 10.41 29.72 -5.00
N THR A 49 9.85 30.81 -4.48
CA THR A 49 8.85 30.76 -3.41
C THR A 49 7.62 29.94 -3.80
N ALA A 50 7.22 30.00 -5.07
CA ALA A 50 6.14 29.18 -5.62
C ALA A 50 6.47 27.68 -5.61
N ASP A 51 7.72 27.32 -5.89
CA ASP A 51 8.17 25.92 -5.87
C ASP A 51 8.21 25.35 -4.46
N SER A 52 8.65 26.14 -3.46
CA SER A 52 8.67 25.71 -2.06
C SER A 52 7.27 25.47 -1.50
N GLU A 53 6.29 26.32 -1.85
CA GLU A 53 4.91 26.15 -1.42
C GLU A 53 4.27 24.92 -2.07
N ALA A 54 4.50 24.71 -3.38
CA ALA A 54 4.03 23.53 -4.09
C ALA A 54 4.63 22.24 -3.51
N LEU A 55 5.92 22.26 -3.14
CA LEU A 55 6.61 21.10 -2.58
C LEU A 55 6.12 20.80 -1.15
N ALA A 56 5.88 21.82 -0.33
CA ALA A 56 5.29 21.66 1.00
C ALA A 56 3.86 21.08 0.91
N ALA A 57 3.04 21.57 -0.02
CA ALA A 57 1.70 21.07 -0.26
C ALA A 57 1.71 19.60 -0.75
N ALA A 58 2.63 19.26 -1.66
CA ALA A 58 2.82 17.87 -2.13
C ALA A 58 3.29 16.95 -0.99
N GLY A 59 4.24 17.42 -0.15
CA GLY A 59 4.69 16.71 1.05
C GLY A 59 3.54 16.44 2.04
N GLY A 60 2.72 17.45 2.32
CA GLY A 60 1.53 17.28 3.17
C GLY A 60 0.52 16.29 2.60
N LEU A 61 0.20 16.40 1.31
CA LEU A 61 -0.77 15.53 0.64
C LEU A 61 -0.28 14.07 0.58
N THR A 62 1.02 13.85 0.34
CA THR A 62 1.62 12.51 0.34
C THR A 62 1.54 11.84 1.70
N VAL A 63 1.70 12.58 2.82
CA VAL A 63 1.49 12.04 4.16
C VAL A 63 0.05 11.53 4.34
N VAL A 64 -0.95 12.31 3.92
CA VAL A 64 -2.37 11.93 4.03
C VAL A 64 -2.65 10.63 3.27
N PHE A 65 -2.21 10.53 2.02
CA PHE A 65 -2.37 9.29 1.23
C PHE A 65 -1.59 8.11 1.84
N SER A 66 -0.43 8.36 2.44
CA SER A 66 0.38 7.32 3.08
C SER A 66 -0.24 6.77 4.36
N VAL A 67 -1.01 7.58 5.11
CA VAL A 67 -1.80 7.10 6.26
C VAL A 67 -2.90 6.15 5.79
N ILE A 68 -3.61 6.49 4.72
CA ILE A 68 -4.63 5.62 4.12
C ILE A 68 -3.97 4.31 3.65
N ALA A 69 -2.82 4.41 2.99
CA ALA A 69 -2.00 3.27 2.58
C ALA A 69 -1.68 2.34 3.75
N LEU A 70 -1.25 2.90 4.89
CA LEU A 70 -0.93 2.15 6.09
C LEU A 70 -2.16 1.41 6.64
N VAL A 71 -3.33 2.05 6.66
CA VAL A 71 -4.60 1.42 7.05
C VAL A 71 -4.95 0.26 6.11
N VAL A 72 -4.77 0.43 4.80
CA VAL A 72 -4.97 -0.63 3.81
C VAL A 72 -3.99 -1.78 4.02
N GLY A 73 -2.73 -1.50 4.35
CA GLY A 73 -1.71 -2.51 4.68
C GLY A 73 -2.12 -3.37 5.88
N ILE A 74 -2.65 -2.74 6.94
CA ILE A 74 -3.19 -3.45 8.10
C ILE A 74 -4.42 -4.28 7.71
N ALA A 75 -5.32 -3.73 6.90
CA ALA A 75 -6.50 -4.45 6.41
C ALA A 75 -6.11 -5.70 5.60
N LEU A 76 -5.06 -5.62 4.78
CA LEU A 76 -4.52 -6.78 4.04
C LEU A 76 -4.04 -7.89 4.97
N ILE A 77 -3.40 -7.55 6.10
CA ILE A 77 -3.00 -8.55 7.11
C ILE A 77 -4.23 -9.25 7.72
N ILE A 78 -5.27 -8.47 8.03
CA ILE A 78 -6.53 -9.01 8.55
C ILE A 78 -7.19 -9.94 7.51
N PHE A 79 -7.21 -9.54 6.24
CA PHE A 79 -7.73 -10.36 5.15
C PHE A 79 -6.92 -11.64 4.94
N ALA A 80 -5.60 -11.61 5.13
CA ALA A 80 -4.77 -12.82 5.09
C ALA A 80 -5.28 -13.86 6.09
N VAL A 81 -5.53 -13.47 7.35
CA VAL A 81 -6.00 -14.39 8.39
C VAL A 81 -7.42 -14.91 8.09
N LEU A 82 -8.29 -14.07 7.52
CA LEU A 82 -9.69 -14.40 7.26
C LEU A 82 -9.95 -15.21 5.97
N ILE A 83 -8.96 -15.35 5.07
CA ILE A 83 -9.06 -16.14 3.82
C ILE A 83 -9.51 -17.60 4.07
N LYS A 84 -9.22 -18.16 5.24
CA LYS A 84 -9.66 -19.52 5.60
C LYS A 84 -11.18 -19.64 5.75
N ARG A 85 -11.88 -18.56 6.11
CA ARG A 85 -13.33 -18.58 6.35
C ARG A 85 -14.10 -18.50 5.02
N ASN A 86 -13.77 -17.52 4.17
CA ASN A 86 -14.47 -17.26 2.89
C ASN A 86 -13.53 -16.77 1.78
N ALA A 87 -12.82 -17.68 1.09
CA ALA A 87 -11.79 -17.27 0.11
C ALA A 87 -12.31 -16.39 -1.04
N LYS A 88 -13.53 -16.61 -1.53
CA LYS A 88 -14.07 -15.80 -2.64
C LYS A 88 -14.27 -14.34 -2.24
N LEU A 89 -14.85 -14.09 -1.05
CA LEU A 89 -15.11 -12.74 -0.56
C LEU A 89 -13.80 -12.01 -0.22
N PHE A 90 -12.92 -12.67 0.53
CA PHE A 90 -11.64 -12.06 0.91
C PHE A 90 -10.71 -11.88 -0.29
N GLY A 91 -10.76 -12.77 -1.30
CA GLY A 91 -10.04 -12.63 -2.55
C GLY A 91 -10.41 -11.36 -3.33
N ILE A 92 -11.71 -11.07 -3.45
CA ILE A 92 -12.20 -9.82 -4.08
C ILE A 92 -11.76 -8.61 -3.27
N LEU A 93 -11.91 -8.66 -1.94
CA LEU A 93 -11.49 -7.56 -1.06
C LEU A 93 -9.99 -7.27 -1.17
N THR A 94 -9.13 -8.30 -1.20
CA THR A 94 -7.68 -8.12 -1.43
C THR A 94 -7.37 -7.56 -2.81
N LEU A 95 -8.13 -7.95 -3.84
CA LEU A 95 -7.93 -7.43 -5.20
C LEU A 95 -8.31 -5.95 -5.28
N VAL A 96 -9.46 -5.57 -4.70
CA VAL A 96 -9.91 -4.18 -4.64
C VAL A 96 -8.96 -3.35 -3.79
N ALA A 97 -8.47 -3.86 -2.66
CA ALA A 97 -7.48 -3.20 -1.83
C ALA A 97 -6.12 -3.01 -2.56
N GLY A 98 -5.70 -4.00 -3.34
CA GLY A 98 -4.50 -3.93 -4.17
C GLY A 98 -4.58 -2.85 -5.25
N VAL A 99 -5.67 -2.85 -6.02
CA VAL A 99 -5.91 -1.85 -7.08
C VAL A 99 -6.17 -0.47 -6.49
N GLY A 100 -6.96 -0.38 -5.43
CA GLY A 100 -7.27 0.87 -4.74
C GLY A 100 -6.02 1.52 -4.13
N GLY A 101 -5.18 0.74 -3.44
CA GLY A 101 -3.91 1.22 -2.91
C GLY A 101 -2.93 1.66 -4.00
N PHE A 102 -2.90 0.94 -5.13
CA PHE A 102 -2.05 1.29 -6.28
C PHE A 102 -2.43 2.64 -6.89
N LEU A 103 -3.72 2.91 -7.05
CA LEU A 103 -4.21 4.19 -7.57
C LEU A 103 -4.00 5.35 -6.59
N LEU A 104 -4.09 5.11 -5.29
CA LEU A 104 -3.96 6.15 -4.26
C LEU A 104 -2.51 6.58 -4.00
N VAL A 105 -1.56 5.65 -4.03
CA VAL A 105 -0.18 5.87 -3.55
C VAL A 105 0.85 5.74 -4.67
N GLY A 106 0.44 5.24 -5.84
CA GLY A 106 1.28 5.15 -7.03
C GLY A 106 2.49 4.23 -6.86
N LEU A 107 3.67 4.74 -7.24
CA LEU A 107 4.92 3.97 -7.30
C LEU A 107 5.34 3.33 -5.97
N LEU A 108 5.07 3.99 -4.83
CA LEU A 108 5.43 3.45 -3.53
C LEU A 108 4.65 2.17 -3.18
N TRP A 109 3.49 1.99 -3.81
CA TRP A 109 2.59 0.86 -3.59
C TRP A 109 2.68 -0.20 -4.70
N ILE A 110 3.66 -0.11 -5.60
CA ILE A 110 3.75 -1.06 -6.72
C ILE A 110 3.99 -2.49 -6.23
N VAL A 111 4.89 -2.66 -5.25
CA VAL A 111 5.22 -3.97 -4.66
C VAL A 111 4.01 -4.57 -3.92
N PRO A 112 3.40 -3.89 -2.93
CA PRO A 112 2.22 -4.45 -2.24
C PRO A 112 1.00 -4.60 -3.17
N GLY A 113 0.82 -3.69 -4.13
CA GLY A 113 -0.29 -3.71 -5.09
C GLY A 113 -0.25 -4.94 -5.98
N ILE A 114 0.89 -5.22 -6.62
CA ILE A 114 1.04 -6.38 -7.50
C ILE A 114 0.86 -7.69 -6.71
N LEU A 115 1.45 -7.78 -5.52
CA LEU A 115 1.31 -8.96 -4.66
C LEU A 115 -0.15 -9.18 -4.22
N ALA A 116 -0.88 -8.11 -3.87
CA ALA A 116 -2.29 -8.19 -3.50
C ALA A 116 -3.18 -8.60 -4.70
N ILE A 117 -2.88 -8.12 -5.91
CA ILE A 117 -3.60 -8.51 -7.13
C ILE A 117 -3.40 -10.00 -7.42
N ILE A 118 -2.15 -10.48 -7.39
CA ILE A 118 -1.84 -11.90 -7.63
C ILE A 118 -2.52 -12.77 -6.57
N ALA A 119 -2.43 -12.40 -5.29
CA ALA A 119 -3.08 -13.12 -4.20
C ALA A 119 -4.61 -13.16 -4.36
N GLY A 120 -5.24 -12.03 -4.73
CA GLY A 120 -6.67 -11.93 -4.96
C GLY A 120 -7.16 -12.81 -6.11
N ILE A 121 -6.46 -12.79 -7.26
CA ILE A 121 -6.78 -13.65 -8.40
C ILE A 121 -6.62 -15.13 -8.04
N MET A 122 -5.59 -15.50 -7.28
CA MET A 122 -5.39 -16.89 -6.83
C MET A 122 -6.50 -17.36 -5.88
N CYS A 123 -7.01 -16.49 -4.99
CA CYS A 123 -8.17 -16.80 -4.15
C CYS A 123 -9.46 -17.01 -4.97
N LEU A 124 -9.60 -16.34 -6.11
CA LEU A 124 -10.79 -16.40 -6.98
C LEU A 124 -10.76 -17.57 -7.95
N ALA A 125 -9.62 -17.80 -8.60
CA ALA A 125 -9.48 -18.77 -9.69
C ALA A 125 -9.31 -20.22 -9.18
N ARG A 126 -8.88 -20.42 -7.93
CA ARG A 126 -8.56 -21.75 -7.44
C ARG A 126 -9.81 -22.54 -7.05
N LYS A 127 -10.10 -23.58 -7.84
CA LYS A 127 -11.12 -24.58 -7.52
C LYS A 127 -10.65 -25.40 -6.31
N VAL A 128 -11.49 -25.48 -5.28
CA VAL A 128 -11.27 -26.38 -4.14
C VAL A 128 -11.51 -27.80 -4.64
N PRO A 129 -10.57 -28.74 -4.52
CA PRO A 129 -10.86 -30.14 -4.84
C PRO A 129 -11.93 -30.63 -3.87
N THR A 130 -13.14 -30.87 -4.38
CA THR A 130 -14.13 -31.71 -3.75
C THR A 130 -13.61 -33.13 -3.87
N PHE A 131 -13.04 -33.67 -2.79
CA PHE A 131 -12.92 -35.12 -2.68
C PHE A 131 -14.37 -35.61 -2.49
N GLU A 132 -14.95 -36.16 -3.55
CA GLU A 132 -16.14 -37.04 -3.44
C GLU A 132 -15.78 -38.31 -2.67
#